data_AF-A0A067FHN6-F1
#
_entry.id   AF-A0A067FHN6-F1
#
_cell.length_a   1.000
_cell.length_b   1.000
_cell.length_c   1.000
_cell.angle_alpha   90.00
_cell.angle_beta   90.00
_cell.angle_gamma   90.00
#
_symmetry.space_group_name_H-M   'P 1'
#
loop_
_entity.id
_entity.type
_entity.pdbx_description
1 polymer ?
#
loop_
_entity_poly.entity_id
_entity_poly.type
_entity_poly.pdbx_seq_one_letter_code
_entity_poly.pdbx_strand_id
1 'polypeptide(L)'
;LSLNRNNVILARGGVAGGLNREAMPRHVAVIMDGNVRWARQRGLPSSAGHEAGVRSLRELVELCCRWGVKVLTVFAFSYDNWVEVEFLMKLFEKSIKSELEGFIR
;
A
#
# COMPACT_ATOMS: atom_id res chain seq x y z
N LEU A 1 2.48 -21.70 -25.04
CA LEU A 1 3.02 -20.33 -25.25
C LEU A 1 1.92 -19.50 -25.89
N SER A 2 1.22 -18.68 -25.11
CA SER A 2 0.24 -17.71 -25.61
C SER A 2 0.50 -16.37 -24.94
N LEU A 3 0.84 -15.38 -25.76
CA LEU A 3 1.11 -13.99 -25.39
C LEU A 3 -0.23 -13.25 -25.27
N ASN A 4 -0.48 -12.59 -24.14
CA ASN A 4 -1.54 -11.60 -24.01
C ASN A 4 -0.97 -10.26 -23.53
N ARG A 5 -1.50 -9.15 -24.04
CA ARG A 5 -0.93 -7.79 -24.12
C ARG A 5 -0.74 -7.04 -22.79
N ASN A 6 -0.85 -7.71 -21.65
CA ASN A 6 -0.59 -7.12 -20.34
C ASN A 6 0.54 -7.91 -19.69
N ASN A 7 1.78 -7.41 -19.87
CA ASN A 7 3.02 -7.95 -19.30
C ASN A 7 3.02 -7.91 -17.77
N VAL A 8 2.22 -8.74 -17.11
CA VAL A 8 2.45 -9.08 -15.71
C VAL A 8 2.34 -10.58 -15.55
N ILE A 9 3.45 -11.27 -15.80
CA ILE A 9 3.63 -12.64 -15.30
C ILE A 9 3.82 -12.52 -13.78
N LEU A 10 2.73 -12.58 -13.03
CA LEU A 10 2.77 -12.73 -11.58
C LEU A 10 3.03 -14.20 -11.26
N ALA A 11 4.31 -14.60 -11.32
CA ALA A 11 4.74 -15.83 -10.68
C ALA A 11 4.44 -15.71 -9.17
N ARG A 12 3.74 -16.70 -8.62
CA ARG A 12 3.48 -16.82 -7.17
C ARG A 12 4.79 -16.56 -6.41
N GLY A 13 4.86 -15.46 -5.67
CA GLY A 13 5.99 -15.11 -4.79
C GLY A 13 7.16 -14.34 -5.42
N GLY A 14 7.04 -13.83 -6.66
CA GLY A 14 8.11 -13.09 -7.34
C GLY A 14 7.94 -11.56 -7.32
N VAL A 15 9.05 -10.84 -7.13
CA VAL A 15 9.16 -9.40 -7.41
C VAL A 15 8.81 -9.17 -8.90
N ALA A 16 8.14 -8.07 -9.23
CA ALA A 16 7.72 -7.79 -10.62
C ALA A 16 8.91 -7.90 -11.58
N GLY A 17 8.68 -8.51 -12.77
CA GLY A 17 9.73 -8.74 -13.75
C GLY A 17 10.51 -7.45 -14.06
N GLY A 18 11.83 -7.47 -13.83
CA GLY A 18 12.73 -6.33 -14.01
C GLY A 18 13.27 -5.71 -12.70
N LEU A 19 12.77 -6.12 -11.53
CA LEU A 19 13.28 -5.64 -10.24
C LEU A 19 14.33 -6.60 -9.66
N ASN A 20 15.52 -6.07 -9.35
CA ASN A 20 16.57 -6.83 -8.67
C ASN A 20 16.28 -6.91 -7.16
N ARG A 21 16.10 -8.11 -6.64
CA ARG A 21 15.79 -8.37 -5.23
C ARG A 21 16.90 -7.92 -4.28
N GLU A 22 18.16 -7.98 -4.69
CA GLU A 22 19.30 -7.53 -3.89
C GLU A 22 19.40 -6.00 -3.82
N ALA A 23 18.82 -5.31 -4.80
CA ALA A 23 18.79 -3.84 -4.88
C ALA A 23 17.54 -3.24 -4.23
N MET A 24 16.64 -4.05 -3.66
CA MET A 24 15.42 -3.53 -3.05
C MET A 24 15.72 -2.68 -1.80
N PRO A 25 15.07 -1.50 -1.63
CA PRO A 25 15.19 -0.73 -0.42
C PRO A 25 14.71 -1.54 0.78
N ARG A 26 15.50 -1.47 1.85
CA ARG A 26 15.11 -2.06 3.15
C ARG A 26 14.06 -1.21 3.86
N HIS A 27 13.99 0.08 3.54
CA HIS A 27 13.10 1.06 4.16
C HIS A 27 12.55 2.00 3.08
N VAL A 28 11.23 2.15 3.07
CA VAL A 28 10.51 3.12 2.26
C VAL A 28 9.77 4.08 3.20
N ALA A 29 9.86 5.39 2.93
CA ALA A 29 9.05 6.40 3.58
C ALA A 29 8.12 7.04 2.54
N VAL A 30 6.84 7.17 2.88
CA VAL A 30 5.81 7.76 2.01
C VAL A 30 5.09 8.88 2.74
N ILE A 31 4.79 9.96 2.01
CA ILE A 31 3.94 11.06 2.46
C ILE A 31 2.63 10.98 1.68
N MET A 32 1.52 10.76 2.36
CA MET A 32 0.21 10.61 1.72
C MET A 32 -0.52 11.95 1.62
N ASP A 33 0.03 12.87 0.83
CA ASP A 33 -0.55 14.20 0.63
C ASP A 33 -1.57 14.21 -0.53
N GLY A 34 -2.51 15.15 -0.48
CA GLY A 34 -3.37 15.51 -1.61
C GLY A 34 -4.68 14.76 -1.70
N ASN A 35 -5.03 13.89 -0.74
CA ASN A 35 -6.30 13.15 -0.73
C ASN A 35 -7.53 14.07 -0.84
N VAL A 36 -7.57 15.15 -0.06
CA VAL A 36 -8.66 16.14 -0.11
C VAL A 36 -8.66 16.92 -1.43
N ARG A 37 -7.47 17.29 -1.94
CA ARG A 37 -7.35 17.98 -3.25
C ARG A 37 -7.83 17.07 -4.39
N TRP A 38 -7.50 15.79 -4.34
CA TRP A 38 -7.94 14.76 -5.29
C TRP A 38 -9.47 14.61 -5.32
N ALA A 39 -10.11 14.63 -4.14
CA ALA A 39 -11.57 14.57 -4.03
C ALA A 39 -12.23 15.85 -4.57
N ARG A 40 -11.70 17.02 -4.19
CA ARG A 40 -12.20 18.33 -4.64
C ARG A 40 -12.15 18.47 -6.17
N GLN A 41 -11.06 18.05 -6.80
CA GLN A 41 -10.91 18.07 -8.26
C GLN A 41 -11.94 17.18 -8.98
N ARG A 42 -12.56 16.24 -8.27
CA ARG A 42 -13.57 15.31 -8.79
C ARG A 42 -14.99 15.66 -8.36
N GLY A 43 -15.19 16.77 -7.66
CA GLY A 43 -16.49 17.14 -7.10
C GLY A 43 -16.98 16.16 -6.01
N LEU A 44 -16.07 15.43 -5.38
CA LEU A 44 -16.36 14.43 -4.34
C LEU A 44 -16.20 15.02 -2.94
N PRO A 45 -16.90 14.48 -1.92
CA PRO A 45 -16.67 14.86 -0.53
C PRO A 45 -15.26 14.50 -0.07
N SER A 46 -14.71 15.23 0.90
CA SER A 46 -13.36 14.99 1.44
C SER A 46 -13.16 13.57 1.96
N SER A 47 -14.21 12.94 2.50
CA SER A 47 -14.20 11.53 2.94
C SER A 47 -13.81 10.57 1.82
N ALA A 48 -14.26 10.81 0.58
CA ALA A 48 -13.88 9.98 -0.57
C ALA A 48 -12.38 10.08 -0.89
N GLY A 49 -11.76 11.23 -0.59
CA GLY A 49 -10.32 11.42 -0.66
C GLY A 49 -9.59 10.58 0.39
N HIS A 50 -10.05 10.62 1.64
CA HIS A 50 -9.48 9.80 2.72
C HIS A 50 -9.59 8.30 2.40
N GLU A 51 -10.74 7.84 1.92
CA GLU A 51 -10.91 6.45 1.45
C GLU A 51 -9.98 6.07 0.30
N ALA A 52 -9.68 7.01 -0.62
CA ALA A 52 -8.73 6.77 -1.70
C ALA A 52 -7.28 6.67 -1.19
N GLY A 53 -6.90 7.51 -0.22
CA GLY A 53 -5.60 7.42 0.45
C GLY A 53 -5.42 6.09 1.16
N VAL A 54 -6.46 5.65 1.86
CA VAL A 54 -6.57 4.34 2.51
C VAL A 54 -6.34 3.17 1.54
N ARG A 55 -7.00 3.18 0.38
CA ARG A 55 -6.82 2.13 -0.63
C ARG A 55 -5.39 2.12 -1.16
N SER A 56 -4.84 3.30 -1.43
CA SER A 56 -3.47 3.46 -1.91
C SER A 56 -2.44 2.94 -0.89
N LEU A 57 -2.66 3.21 0.40
CA LEU A 57 -1.80 2.68 1.47
C LEU A 57 -1.84 1.16 1.53
N ARG A 58 -3.03 0.56 1.42
CA ARG A 58 -3.18 -0.89 1.42
C ARG A 58 -2.37 -1.54 0.31
N GLU A 59 -2.49 -1.01 -0.91
CA GLU A 59 -1.73 -1.49 -2.07
C GLU A 59 -0.22 -1.35 -1.84
N LEU A 60 0.23 -0.24 -1.23
CA LEU A 60 1.63 -0.03 -0.90
C LEU A 60 2.15 -1.05 0.11
N VAL A 61 1.38 -1.35 1.17
CA VAL A 61 1.73 -2.39 2.15
C VAL A 61 1.85 -3.75 1.47
N GLU A 62 0.87 -4.14 0.66
CA GLU A 62 0.89 -5.40 -0.08
C GLU A 62 2.09 -5.48 -1.06
N LEU A 63 2.49 -4.36 -1.67
CA LEU A 63 3.70 -4.27 -2.49
C LEU A 63 4.98 -4.43 -1.65
N CYS A 64 5.08 -3.73 -0.52
CA CYS A 64 6.21 -3.84 0.39
C CYS A 64 6.42 -5.28 0.87
N CYS A 65 5.34 -5.96 1.26
CA CYS A 65 5.38 -7.38 1.65
C CYS A 65 5.87 -8.26 0.51
N ARG A 66 5.25 -8.15 -0.68
CA ARG A 66 5.63 -8.96 -1.86
C ARG A 66 7.08 -8.72 -2.30
N TRP A 67 7.58 -7.50 -2.16
CA TRP A 67 8.93 -7.13 -2.60
C TRP A 67 9.99 -7.32 -1.52
N GLY A 68 9.60 -7.67 -0.29
CA GLY A 68 10.53 -7.84 0.83
C GLY A 68 11.10 -6.54 1.39
N VAL A 69 10.38 -5.43 1.22
CA VAL A 69 10.71 -4.16 1.90
C VAL A 69 10.38 -4.34 3.38
N LYS A 70 11.40 -4.20 4.24
CA LYS A 70 11.29 -4.57 5.66
C LYS A 70 10.65 -3.49 6.52
N VAL A 71 10.77 -2.22 6.11
CA VAL A 71 10.28 -1.07 6.87
C VAL A 71 9.49 -0.16 5.94
N LEU A 72 8.27 0.19 6.33
CA LEU A 72 7.46 1.21 5.69
C LEU A 72 7.12 2.29 6.73
N THR A 73 7.54 3.53 6.48
CA THR A 73 7.13 4.70 7.26
C THR A 73 6.09 5.47 6.48
N VAL A 74 4.94 5.71 7.08
CA VAL A 74 3.83 6.43 6.45
C VAL A 74 3.62 7.72 7.22
N PHE A 75 3.76 8.86 6.55
CA PHE A 75 3.33 10.14 7.08
C PHE A 75 1.88 10.36 6.70
N ALA A 76 0.99 10.04 7.65
CA ALA A 76 -0.42 9.79 7.41
C ALA A 76 -1.38 10.83 8.01
N PHE A 77 -0.92 12.02 8.47
CA PHE A 77 -1.67 13.31 8.56
C PHE A 77 -1.23 14.22 9.73
N SER A 78 -1.63 15.49 9.61
CA SER A 78 -1.59 16.57 10.60
C SER A 78 -2.71 16.43 11.65
N TYR A 79 -2.32 16.53 12.93
CA TYR A 79 -3.03 16.73 14.23
C TYR A 79 -4.55 16.51 14.42
N ASP A 80 -5.44 16.68 13.42
CA ASP A 80 -6.92 16.67 13.60
C ASP A 80 -7.66 15.42 13.08
N ASN A 81 -6.97 14.43 12.49
CA ASN A 81 -7.63 13.35 11.74
C ASN A 81 -7.69 11.99 12.46
N TRP A 82 -8.21 11.96 13.69
CA TRP A 82 -8.31 10.74 14.54
C TRP A 82 -9.05 9.57 13.88
N VAL A 83 -10.02 9.85 12.99
CA VAL A 83 -10.78 8.83 12.25
C VAL A 83 -9.88 8.09 11.24
N GLU A 84 -8.92 8.78 10.62
CA GLU A 84 -7.97 8.13 9.71
C GLU A 84 -6.96 7.26 10.46
N VAL A 85 -6.53 7.67 11.65
CA VAL A 85 -5.60 6.91 12.48
C VAL A 85 -6.22 5.57 12.89
N GLU A 86 -7.48 5.57 13.34
CA GLU A 86 -8.17 4.33 13.73
C GLU A 86 -8.33 3.37 12.54
N PHE A 87 -8.66 3.91 11.37
CA PHE A 87 -8.72 3.12 10.14
C PHE A 87 -7.35 2.53 9.78
N LEU A 88 -6.27 3.34 9.86
CA LEU A 88 -4.89 2.90 9.58
C LEU A 88 -4.49 1.71 10.47
N MET A 89 -4.80 1.80 11.77
CA MET A 89 -4.50 0.75 12.73
C MET A 89 -5.26 -0.54 12.42
N LYS A 90 -6.54 -0.45 12.06
CA LYS A 90 -7.33 -1.62 11.61
C LYS A 90 -6.78 -2.23 10.32
N LEU A 91 -6.29 -1.41 9.40
CA LEU A 91 -5.64 -1.89 8.16
C LEU A 91 -4.34 -2.64 8.49
N PHE A 92 -3.49 -2.08 9.34
CA PHE A 92 -2.25 -2.73 9.77
C PHE A 92 -2.53 -4.04 10.50
N GLU A 93 -3.51 -4.07 11.41
CA GLU A 93 -3.91 -5.28 12.12
C GLU A 93 -4.31 -6.40 11.14
N LYS A 94 -5.12 -6.07 10.13
CA LYS A 94 -5.54 -7.04 9.11
C LYS A 94 -4.38 -7.52 8.25
N SER A 95 -3.48 -6.62 7.85
CA SER A 95 -2.32 -6.97 7.03
C SER A 95 -1.33 -7.83 7.80
N ILE A 96 -1.05 -7.50 9.06
CA ILE A 96 -0.19 -8.29 9.95
C ILE A 96 -0.80 -9.68 10.18
N LYS A 97 -2.11 -9.78 10.44
CA LYS A 97 -2.80 -11.06 10.60
C LYS A 97 -2.70 -11.94 9.35
N SER A 98 -2.92 -11.35 8.17
CA SER A 98 -2.82 -12.07 6.90
C SER A 98 -1.41 -12.60 6.61
N GLU A 99 -0.37 -11.84 6.97
CA GLU A 99 1.03 -12.29 6.82
C GLU A 99 1.36 -13.37 7.86
N LEU A 100 0.90 -13.23 9.11
CA LEU A 100 1.12 -14.22 10.17
C LEU A 100 0.48 -15.58 9.80
N GLU A 101 -0.73 -15.56 9.25
CA GLU A 101 -1.38 -16.76 8.71
C GLU A 101 -0.62 -17.36 7.53
N GLY A 102 0.06 -16.54 6.72
CA GLY A 102 0.93 -16.97 5.64
C GLY A 102 2.26 -17.58 6.11
N PHE A 103 2.75 -17.22 7.30
CA PHE A 103 3.98 -17.77 7.91
C PHE A 103 3.73 -19.06 8.72
N ILE A 104 2.51 -19.29 9.22
CA ILE A 104 2.15 -20.48 10.01
C ILE A 104 1.88 -21.72 9.12
N ARG A 105 1.90 -21.57 7.79
CA ARG A 105 1.62 -22.63 6.81
C ARG A 105 2.85 -22.98 5.99
#